data_AF-A0A958FHG0-F1
#
_entry.id   AF-A0A958FHG0-F1
#
_cell.length_a   1.000
_cell.length_b   1.000
_cell.length_c   1.000
_cell.angle_alpha   90.00
_cell.angle_beta   90.00
_cell.angle_gamma   90.00
#
_symmetry.space_group_name_H-M   'P 1'
#
loop_
_entity.id
_entity.type
_entity.pdbx_description
1 polymer ?
#
loop_
_entity_poly.entity_id
_entity_poly.type
_entity_poly.pdbx_seq_one_letter_code
_entity_poly.pdbx_strand_id
1 'polypeptide(L)'
;LVDLRVDDHPEPLKELRRLLKVHRAYEHMNAGDLALEKGDVDGALREYGAAEAMFPENLEMQYWHAVSLANIDRLDEALPVFKRVFAKDPNWKTLTPRLIPCGLLNVTAEQLAAIMEE
;
A
#
# COMPACT_ATOMS: atom_id res chain seq x y z
N LEU A 1 -2.95 21.70 6.37
CA LEU A 1 -2.55 22.64 5.29
C LEU A 1 -1.63 21.84 4.38
N VAL A 2 -1.92 21.78 3.07
CA VAL A 2 -1.07 21.08 2.09
C VAL A 2 -0.24 22.13 1.38
N ASP A 3 1.09 22.01 1.42
CA ASP A 3 2.02 22.91 0.74
C ASP A 3 2.65 22.17 -0.45
N LEU A 4 2.33 22.61 -1.67
CA LEU A 4 2.81 22.03 -2.93
C LEU A 4 3.33 23.15 -3.82
N ARG A 5 4.55 22.98 -4.33
CA ARG A 5 5.24 23.97 -5.16
C ARG A 5 5.61 23.38 -6.51
N VAL A 6 5.21 24.07 -7.58
CA VAL A 6 5.40 23.65 -8.98
C VAL A 6 5.68 24.86 -9.88
N ASP A 7 6.24 25.92 -9.30
CA ASP A 7 6.37 27.26 -9.85
C ASP A 7 7.03 27.24 -11.25
N ASP A 8 7.99 26.33 -11.47
CA ASP A 8 8.75 26.19 -12.73
C ASP A 8 8.17 25.15 -13.70
N HIS A 9 7.04 24.50 -13.37
CA HIS A 9 6.43 23.51 -14.27
C HIS A 9 5.71 24.21 -15.43
N PRO A 10 5.87 23.77 -16.70
CA PRO A 10 5.24 24.41 -17.85
C PRO A 10 3.70 24.38 -17.82
N GLU A 11 3.12 23.43 -17.10
CA GLU A 11 1.67 23.32 -16.84
C GLU A 11 1.38 23.26 -15.32
N PRO A 12 1.52 24.36 -14.56
CA PRO A 12 1.56 24.30 -13.09
C PRO A 12 0.24 23.86 -12.47
N LEU A 13 -0.92 24.29 -13.00
CA LEU A 13 -2.23 23.87 -12.47
C LEU A 13 -2.53 22.38 -12.71
N LYS A 14 -2.06 21.84 -13.85
CA LYS A 14 -2.21 20.42 -14.16
C LYS A 14 -1.35 19.59 -13.22
N GLU A 15 -0.12 20.06 -12.96
CA GLU A 15 0.81 19.40 -12.06
C GLU A 15 0.34 19.47 -10.60
N LEU A 16 -0.15 20.63 -10.13
CA LEU A 16 -0.81 20.74 -8.82
C LEU A 16 -1.96 19.75 -8.68
N ARG A 17 -2.81 19.61 -9.71
CA ARG A 17 -3.92 18.65 -9.67
C ARG A 17 -3.40 17.21 -9.55
N ARG A 18 -2.34 16.86 -10.28
CA ARG A 18 -1.71 15.53 -10.21
C ARG A 18 -1.15 15.26 -8.82
N LEU A 19 -0.34 16.18 -8.28
CA LEU A 19 0.28 16.06 -6.96
C LEU A 19 -0.75 16.04 -5.83
N LEU A 20 -1.77 16.89 -5.89
CA LEU A 20 -2.85 16.89 -4.91
C LEU A 20 -3.63 15.57 -4.92
N LYS A 21 -3.83 14.97 -6.11
CA LYS A 21 -4.44 13.64 -6.22
C LYS A 21 -3.57 12.59 -5.54
N VAL A 22 -2.25 12.58 -5.79
CA VAL A 22 -1.30 11.66 -5.15
C VAL A 22 -1.32 11.83 -3.62
N HIS A 23 -1.21 13.06 -3.14
CA HIS A 23 -1.24 13.38 -1.71
C HIS A 23 -2.51 12.84 -1.03
N ARG A 24 -3.69 13.06 -1.63
CA ARG A 24 -4.96 12.55 -1.10
C ARG A 24 -5.04 11.02 -1.08
N ALA A 25 -4.44 10.33 -2.04
CA ALA A 25 -4.39 8.87 -2.00
C ALA A 25 -3.49 8.37 -0.86
N TYR A 26 -2.37 9.04 -0.57
CA TYR A 26 -1.57 8.71 0.62
C TYR A 26 -2.25 9.09 1.93
N GLU A 27 -3.07 10.14 1.97
CA GLU A 27 -3.92 10.42 3.15
C GLU A 27 -4.86 9.25 3.44
N HIS A 28 -5.45 8.64 2.40
CA HIS A 28 -6.23 7.42 2.52
C HIS A 28 -5.38 6.23 2.99
N MET A 29 -4.18 6.00 2.42
CA MET A 29 -3.27 4.94 2.92
C MET A 29 -2.96 5.10 4.40
N ASN A 30 -2.57 6.32 4.82
CA ASN A 30 -2.24 6.63 6.22
C ASN A 30 -3.45 6.48 7.15
N ALA A 31 -4.64 6.87 6.68
CA ALA A 31 -5.88 6.67 7.42
C ALA A 31 -6.21 5.19 7.59
N GLY A 32 -5.89 4.37 6.59
CA GLY A 32 -6.01 2.92 6.66
C GLY A 32 -5.09 2.31 7.71
N ASP A 33 -3.82 2.69 7.71
CA ASP A 33 -2.84 2.26 8.72
C ASP A 33 -3.29 2.64 10.13
N LEU A 34 -3.73 3.90 10.32
CA LEU A 34 -4.26 4.39 11.60
C LEU A 34 -5.53 3.64 12.05
N ALA A 35 -6.37 3.21 11.12
CA ALA A 35 -7.55 2.41 11.44
C ALA A 35 -7.15 1.02 11.93
N LEU A 36 -6.15 0.38 11.34
CA LEU A 36 -5.58 -0.88 11.83
C LEU A 36 -4.97 -0.76 13.22
N GLU A 37 -4.22 0.31 13.50
CA GLU A 37 -3.69 0.58 14.84
C GLU A 37 -4.79 0.65 15.91
N LYS A 38 -5.99 1.07 15.52
CA LYS A 38 -7.18 1.15 16.38
C LYS A 38 -8.05 -0.11 16.37
N GLY A 39 -7.67 -1.13 15.61
CA GLY A 39 -8.45 -2.36 15.42
C GLY A 39 -9.69 -2.20 14.53
N ASP A 40 -9.86 -1.07 13.84
CA ASP A 40 -10.94 -0.85 12.86
C ASP A 40 -10.53 -1.39 11.49
N VAL A 41 -10.57 -2.71 11.36
CA VAL A 41 -10.18 -3.41 10.12
C VAL A 41 -11.08 -3.00 8.95
N ASP A 42 -12.39 -2.87 9.17
CA ASP A 42 -13.31 -2.47 8.10
C ASP A 42 -13.07 -1.02 7.65
N GLY A 43 -12.73 -0.14 8.58
CA GLY A 43 -12.25 1.21 8.29
C GLY A 43 -11.01 1.20 7.41
N ALA A 44 -10.02 0.38 7.79
CA ALA A 44 -8.78 0.28 7.03
C ALA A 44 -9.01 -0.14 5.59
N LEU A 45 -9.81 -1.18 5.36
CA LEU A 45 -10.13 -1.65 4.01
C LEU A 45 -10.84 -0.60 3.16
N ARG A 46 -11.74 0.19 3.75
CA ARG A 46 -12.42 1.28 3.03
C ARG A 46 -11.41 2.34 2.60
N GLU A 47 -10.48 2.71 3.48
CA GLU A 47 -9.47 3.72 3.19
C GLU A 47 -8.45 3.23 2.15
N TYR A 48 -7.91 2.02 2.28
CA TYR A 48 -7.04 1.43 1.25
C TYR A 48 -7.75 1.31 -0.10
N GLY A 49 -9.02 0.86 -0.10
CA GLY A 49 -9.82 0.79 -1.33
C GLY A 49 -10.03 2.16 -1.99
N ALA A 50 -10.18 3.23 -1.21
CA ALA A 50 -10.27 4.59 -1.74
C ALA A 50 -8.94 5.02 -2.38
N ALA A 51 -7.80 4.74 -1.75
CA ALA A 51 -6.48 5.03 -2.32
C ALA A 51 -6.25 4.27 -3.64
N GLU A 52 -6.53 2.96 -3.66
CA GLU A 52 -6.38 2.12 -4.85
C GLU A 52 -7.33 2.53 -5.98
N ALA A 53 -8.57 2.96 -5.68
CA ALA A 53 -9.48 3.47 -6.69
C ALA A 53 -8.96 4.77 -7.34
N MET A 54 -8.20 5.58 -6.60
CA MET A 54 -7.57 6.78 -7.15
C MET A 54 -6.37 6.44 -8.06
N PHE A 55 -5.61 5.38 -7.72
CA PHE A 55 -4.43 4.92 -8.45
C PHE A 55 -4.41 3.38 -8.62
N PRO A 56 -5.26 2.84 -9.52
CA PRO A 56 -5.44 1.39 -9.65
C PRO A 56 -4.22 0.64 -10.20
N GLU A 57 -3.26 1.35 -10.78
CA GLU A 57 -2.01 0.77 -11.29
C GLU A 57 -0.81 1.03 -10.36
N ASN A 58 -1.00 1.70 -9.23
CA ASN A 58 0.08 1.93 -8.28
C ASN A 58 0.34 0.65 -7.46
N LEU A 59 1.42 -0.05 -7.81
CA LEU A 59 1.82 -1.29 -7.15
C LEU A 59 2.23 -1.08 -5.70
N GLU A 60 2.80 0.08 -5.35
CA GLU A 60 3.22 0.37 -3.99
C GLU A 60 2.01 0.41 -3.04
N MET A 61 0.92 1.08 -3.44
CA MET A 61 -0.29 1.16 -2.61
C MET A 61 -0.92 -0.23 -2.41
N GLN A 62 -1.00 -1.03 -3.48
CA GLN A 62 -1.49 -2.41 -3.41
C GLN A 62 -0.59 -3.29 -2.54
N TYR A 63 0.73 -3.11 -2.65
CA TYR A 63 1.70 -3.86 -1.87
C TYR A 63 1.58 -3.56 -0.37
N TRP A 64 1.52 -2.28 0.00
CA TRP A 64 1.37 -1.90 1.42
C TRP A 64 0.04 -2.37 1.99
N HIS A 65 -1.05 -2.30 1.23
CA HIS A 65 -2.32 -2.90 1.64
C HIS A 65 -2.20 -4.42 1.88
N ALA A 66 -1.50 -5.17 1.00
CA ALA A 66 -1.26 -6.60 1.20
C ALA A 66 -0.41 -6.90 2.44
N VAL A 67 0.64 -6.10 2.69
CA VAL A 67 1.46 -6.19 3.91
C VAL A 67 0.60 -5.94 5.16
N SER A 68 -0.25 -4.92 5.12
CA SER A 68 -1.18 -4.59 6.20
C SER A 68 -2.18 -5.72 6.47
N LEU A 69 -2.75 -6.34 5.43
CA LEU A 69 -3.60 -7.53 5.54
C LEU A 69 -2.88 -8.72 6.19
N ALA A 70 -1.64 -8.98 5.76
CA ALA A 70 -0.84 -10.07 6.32
C ALA A 70 -0.53 -9.84 7.81
N ASN A 71 -0.24 -8.60 8.22
CA ASN A 71 0.02 -8.23 9.61
C ASN A 71 -1.18 -8.41 10.56
N ILE A 72 -2.39 -8.52 10.02
CA ILE A 72 -3.63 -8.74 10.79
C ILE A 72 -4.21 -10.14 10.56
N ASP A 73 -3.37 -11.10 10.17
CA ASP A 73 -3.71 -12.51 9.94
C ASP A 73 -4.77 -12.75 8.83
N ARG A 74 -4.99 -11.79 7.94
CA ARG A 74 -5.88 -11.93 6.76
C ARG A 74 -5.11 -12.38 5.53
N LEU A 75 -4.35 -13.47 5.69
CA LEU A 75 -3.44 -13.95 4.65
C LEU A 75 -4.16 -14.33 3.35
N ASP A 76 -5.34 -14.95 3.43
CA ASP A 76 -6.13 -15.38 2.27
C ASP A 76 -6.48 -14.22 1.32
N GLU A 77 -6.58 -12.99 1.85
CA GLU A 77 -6.83 -11.79 1.05
C GLU A 77 -5.54 -11.10 0.61
N ALA A 78 -4.47 -11.22 1.38
CA ALA A 78 -3.17 -10.66 1.03
C ALA A 78 -2.52 -11.40 -0.16
N LEU A 79 -2.58 -12.74 -0.18
CA LEU A 79 -1.95 -13.59 -1.21
C LEU A 79 -2.31 -13.21 -2.66
N PRO A 80 -3.58 -13.05 -3.06
CA PRO A 80 -3.91 -12.66 -4.43
C PRO A 80 -3.39 -11.26 -4.80
N VAL A 81 -3.21 -10.37 -3.82
CA VAL A 81 -2.61 -9.05 -4.04
C VAL A 81 -1.10 -9.18 -4.22
N PHE A 82 -0.41 -9.91 -3.33
CA PHE A 82 1.02 -10.22 -3.48
C PHE A 82 1.32 -10.84 -4.83
N LYS A 83 0.57 -11.88 -5.24
CA LYS A 83 0.67 -12.52 -6.54
C LYS A 83 0.65 -11.51 -7.70
N ARG A 84 -0.34 -10.62 -7.68
CA ARG A 84 -0.52 -9.60 -8.73
C ARG A 84 0.63 -8.60 -8.75
N VAL A 85 1.06 -8.13 -7.57
CA VAL A 85 2.18 -7.18 -7.44
C VAL A 85 3.49 -7.82 -7.90
N PHE A 86 3.79 -9.04 -7.47
CA PHE A 86 5.01 -9.77 -7.81
C PHE A 86 5.09 -10.12 -9.29
N ALA A 87 3.95 -10.47 -9.90
CA ALA A 87 3.89 -10.73 -11.34
C ALA A 87 4.17 -9.47 -12.18
N LYS A 88 3.76 -8.28 -11.71
CA LYS A 88 4.00 -7.01 -12.40
C LYS A 88 5.41 -6.46 -12.16
N ASP A 89 5.94 -6.59 -10.94
CA ASP A 89 7.30 -6.17 -10.61
C ASP A 89 7.93 -7.09 -9.52
N PRO A 90 8.89 -7.96 -9.91
CA PRO A 90 9.56 -8.89 -9.00
C PRO A 90 10.40 -8.25 -7.89
N ASN A 91 10.69 -6.95 -7.96
CA ASN A 91 11.44 -6.26 -6.90
C ASN A 91 10.67 -6.23 -5.58
N TRP A 92 9.33 -6.19 -5.63
CA TRP A 92 8.49 -6.29 -4.45
C TRP A 92 8.65 -7.64 -3.76
N LYS A 93 8.69 -8.74 -4.52
CA LYS A 93 8.96 -10.08 -3.96
C LYS A 93 10.33 -10.16 -3.29
N THR A 94 11.33 -9.52 -3.89
CA THR A 94 12.69 -9.44 -3.32
C THR A 94 12.72 -8.62 -2.02
N LEU A 95 11.88 -7.59 -1.91
CA LEU A 95 11.76 -6.74 -0.73
C LEU A 95 11.05 -7.43 0.43
N THR A 96 9.99 -8.21 0.18
CA THR A 96 9.10 -8.79 1.21
C THR A 96 9.81 -9.45 2.40
N PRO A 97 10.78 -10.38 2.24
CA PRO A 97 11.44 -10.98 3.39
C PRO A 97 12.31 -9.99 4.19
N ARG A 98 12.71 -8.86 3.58
CA ARG A 98 13.50 -7.81 4.25
C ARG A 98 12.66 -6.92 5.16
N LEU A 99 11.34 -7.00 5.09
CA LEU A 99 10.44 -6.24 5.95
C LEU A 99 10.35 -6.82 7.37
N ILE A 100 10.59 -8.13 7.52
CA ILE A 100 10.48 -8.83 8.81
C ILE A 100 11.50 -8.30 9.83
N PRO A 101 12.81 -8.19 9.52
CA PRO A 101 13.78 -7.67 10.49
C PRO A 101 13.51 -6.23 10.94
N CYS A 102 12.77 -5.45 10.14
CA CYS A 102 12.41 -4.08 10.44
C CYS A 102 11.04 -3.95 11.13
N GLY A 103 10.34 -5.05 11.39
CA GLY A 103 9.02 -5.06 12.02
C GLY A 103 7.87 -4.54 11.16
N LEU A 104 8.11 -4.34 9.86
CA LEU A 104 7.10 -3.85 8.90
C LEU A 104 6.21 -4.99 8.38
N LEU A 105 6.69 -6.23 8.44
CA LEU A 105 5.92 -7.44 8.16
C LEU A 105 6.07 -8.40 9.33
N ASN A 106 4.97 -8.75 9.98
CA ASN A 106 4.89 -9.60 11.16
C ASN A 106 4.11 -10.86 10.80
N VAL A 107 4.82 -11.86 10.27
CA VAL A 107 4.24 -13.14 9.82
C VAL A 107 5.13 -14.30 10.29
N THR A 108 4.55 -15.49 10.41
CA THR A 108 5.33 -16.72 10.70
C THR A 108 6.18 -17.14 9.50
N ALA A 109 7.10 -18.07 9.71
CA ALA A 109 7.92 -18.63 8.63
C ALA A 109 7.05 -19.33 7.57
N GLU A 110 5.97 -19.99 7.99
CA GLU A 110 5.02 -20.67 7.12
C GLU A 110 4.20 -19.67 6.29
N GLN A 111 3.72 -18.59 6.92
CA GLN A 111 3.01 -17.53 6.22
C GLN A 111 3.93 -16.81 5.22
N LEU A 112 5.18 -16.55 5.60
CA LEU A 112 6.19 -16.01 4.68
C LEU A 112 6.41 -16.95 3.49
N ALA A 113 6.57 -18.25 3.73
CA ALA A 113 6.74 -19.21 2.64
C ALA A 113 5.57 -19.17 1.66
N ALA A 114 4.32 -19.14 2.16
CA ALA A 114 3.13 -19.00 1.33
C ALA A 114 3.14 -17.71 0.49
N ILE A 115 3.49 -16.56 1.09
CA ILE A 115 3.62 -15.29 0.35
C ILE A 115 4.68 -15.43 -0.76
N MET A 116 5.80 -16.08 -0.46
CA MET A 116 6.92 -16.23 -1.40
C MET A 116 6.66 -17.28 -2.50
N GLU A 117 5.61 -18.08 -2.39
CA GLU A 117 5.19 -19.04 -3.42
C GLU A 117 4.32 -18.40 -4.52
N GLU A 118 3.69 -17.25 -4.24
CA GLU A 118 2.90 -16.47 -5.21
C GLU A 118 3.75 -15.80 -6.31
#